data_AF-A0A2G5CP02-F1
#
_entry.id   AF-A0A2G5CP02-F1
#
_cell.length_a   1.000
_cell.length_b   1.000
_cell.length_c   1.000
_cell.angle_alpha   90.00
_cell.angle_beta   90.00
_cell.angle_gamma   90.00
#
_symmetry.space_group_name_H-M   'P 1'
#
loop_
_entity.id
_entity.type
_entity.pdbx_description
1 polymer ?
#
loop_
_entity_poly.entity_id
_entity_poly.type
_entity_poly.pdbx_seq_one_letter_code
_entity_poly.pdbx_strand_id
1 'polypeptide(L)'
;MKSMFFELTLNNMMRMIAGKKYYGEDAEELKEAKFFKDLVKETISISGASDISDFLPVLKQIGVNGFEKKVLSLKQKRDKYLQELIEEKRKFRSAVKMEKRDERTLLDVLLSLQDTEPEYYTDEMICGMAWVLYASGTETSACTMEWAMSLLLNNPRVLRKAQPEIDNYMEQQDRFLHESDVNNLPYLQAIISETLRMYPPGPLLPHESSEECIVGGYAWDNVIS
;
A
#
# COMPACT_ATOMS: atom_id res chain seq x y z
N MET A 1 0.05 -17.21 -8.49
CA MET A 1 -0.75 -16.57 -7.42
C MET A 1 -0.41 -15.08 -7.30
N LYS A 2 0.88 -14.68 -7.37
CA LYS A 2 1.33 -13.28 -7.33
C LYS A 2 0.45 -12.24 -8.04
N SER A 3 0.23 -12.36 -9.35
CA SER A 3 -0.53 -11.33 -10.11
C SER A 3 -1.97 -11.17 -9.63
N MET A 4 -2.62 -12.28 -9.23
CA MET A 4 -4.00 -12.24 -8.72
C MET A 4 -4.07 -11.50 -7.38
N PHE A 5 -3.19 -11.84 -6.43
CA PHE A 5 -3.16 -11.15 -5.13
C PHE A 5 -2.75 -9.69 -5.24
N PHE A 6 -1.84 -9.37 -6.16
CA PHE A 6 -1.47 -7.98 -6.43
C PHE A 6 -2.68 -7.18 -6.92
N GLU A 7 -3.43 -7.69 -7.90
CA GLU A 7 -4.58 -6.97 -8.44
C GLU A 7 -5.74 -6.89 -7.44
N LEU A 8 -5.99 -7.95 -6.66
CA LEU A 8 -6.97 -7.94 -5.58
C LEU A 8 -6.64 -6.83 -4.56
N THR A 9 -5.39 -6.79 -4.10
CA THR A 9 -4.96 -5.81 -3.10
C THR A 9 -5.00 -4.39 -3.66
N LEU A 10 -4.51 -4.21 -4.90
CA LEU A 10 -4.55 -2.91 -5.57
C LEU A 10 -5.98 -2.40 -5.65
N ASN A 11 -6.93 -3.24 -6.06
CA ASN A 11 -8.34 -2.85 -6.15
C ASN A 11 -8.95 -2.54 -4.78
N ASN A 12 -8.60 -3.28 -3.72
CA ASN A 12 -9.01 -2.93 -2.36
C ASN A 12 -8.48 -1.55 -1.95
N MET A 13 -7.20 -1.27 -2.20
CA MET A 13 -6.61 0.05 -1.92
C MET A 13 -7.30 1.16 -2.71
N MET A 14 -7.56 0.98 -4.01
CA MET A 14 -8.28 1.96 -4.84
C MET A 14 -9.69 2.27 -4.30
N ARG A 15 -10.41 1.24 -3.86
CA ARG A 15 -11.74 1.39 -3.27
C ARG A 15 -11.69 2.13 -1.93
N MET A 16 -10.75 1.79 -1.06
CA MET A 16 -10.61 2.45 0.25
C MET A 16 -10.19 3.92 0.11
N ILE A 17 -9.27 4.22 -0.81
CA ILE A 17 -8.66 5.55 -0.91
C ILE A 17 -9.53 6.51 -1.73
N ALA A 18 -9.94 6.10 -2.92
CA ALA A 18 -10.68 6.97 -3.85
C ALA A 18 -12.15 6.58 -4.02
N GLY A 19 -12.51 5.33 -3.69
CA GLY A 19 -13.83 4.77 -3.98
C GLY A 19 -13.97 4.28 -5.42
N LYS A 20 -12.87 4.23 -6.18
CA LYS A 20 -12.85 3.73 -7.55
C LYS A 20 -12.73 2.20 -7.57
N LYS A 21 -13.41 1.58 -8.54
CA LYS A 21 -13.27 0.16 -8.88
C LYS A 21 -12.61 0.10 -10.25
N TYR A 22 -11.67 -0.83 -10.42
CA TYR A 22 -10.93 -0.99 -11.67
C TYR A 22 -11.16 -2.36 -12.32
N TYR A 23 -12.32 -2.94 -12.01
CA TYR A 23 -12.84 -4.17 -12.61
C TYR A 23 -14.25 -3.87 -13.14
N GLY A 24 -14.49 -4.20 -14.41
CA GLY A 24 -15.74 -3.91 -15.12
C GLY A 24 -15.58 -4.15 -16.63
N GLU A 25 -16.66 -3.92 -17.39
CA GLU A 25 -16.66 -4.02 -18.85
C GLU A 25 -16.30 -2.70 -19.55
N ASP A 26 -16.19 -1.59 -18.80
CA ASP A 26 -15.88 -0.28 -19.35
C ASP A 26 -14.42 -0.19 -19.82
N ALA A 27 -14.24 0.07 -21.10
CA ALA A 27 -12.93 0.09 -21.75
C ALA A 27 -12.04 1.26 -21.31
N GLU A 28 -12.60 2.37 -20.84
CA GLU A 28 -11.82 3.51 -20.33
C GLU A 28 -11.37 3.26 -18.90
N GLU A 29 -12.25 2.75 -18.04
CA GLU A 29 -11.88 2.35 -16.67
C GLU A 29 -10.79 1.28 -16.68
N LEU A 30 -10.87 0.31 -17.61
CA LEU A 30 -9.84 -0.72 -17.78
C LEU A 30 -8.49 -0.16 -18.28
N LYS A 31 -8.49 0.91 -19.08
CA LYS A 31 -7.25 1.58 -19.50
C LYS A 31 -6.61 2.35 -18.35
N GLU A 32 -7.41 3.09 -17.60
CA GLU A 32 -6.95 3.81 -16.40
C GLU A 32 -6.40 2.82 -15.36
N ALA A 33 -7.12 1.72 -15.11
CA ALA A 33 -6.68 0.61 -14.25
C ALA A 33 -5.31 0.09 -14.64
N LYS A 34 -5.13 -0.22 -15.93
CA LYS A 34 -3.89 -0.77 -16.45
C LYS A 34 -2.75 0.23 -16.33
N PHE A 35 -2.98 1.49 -16.68
CA PHE A 35 -2.00 2.55 -16.54
C PHE A 35 -1.54 2.70 -15.07
N PHE A 36 -2.48 2.77 -14.13
CA PHE A 36 -2.16 2.91 -12.72
C PHE A 36 -1.42 1.68 -12.17
N LYS A 37 -1.87 0.48 -12.55
CA LYS A 37 -1.19 -0.78 -12.20
C LYS A 37 0.26 -0.81 -12.69
N ASP A 38 0.49 -0.43 -13.94
CA ASP A 38 1.82 -0.39 -14.53
C ASP A 38 2.69 0.66 -13.83
N LEU A 39 2.13 1.82 -13.49
CA LEU A 39 2.80 2.86 -12.72
C LEU A 39 3.22 2.38 -11.31
N VAL A 40 2.35 1.67 -10.59
CA VAL A 40 2.66 1.09 -9.27
C VAL A 40 3.76 0.05 -9.38
N LYS A 41 3.67 -0.87 -10.35
CA LYS A 41 4.70 -1.89 -10.58
C LYS A 41 6.06 -1.30 -10.96
N GLU A 42 6.09 -0.35 -11.89
CA GLU A 42 7.32 0.31 -12.30
C GLU A 42 7.97 1.03 -11.12
N THR A 43 7.17 1.71 -10.29
CA THR A 43 7.70 2.41 -9.11
C THR A 43 8.24 1.44 -8.07
N ILE A 44 7.52 0.36 -7.74
CA ILE A 44 8.03 -0.66 -6.81
C ILE A 44 9.36 -1.26 -7.31
N SER A 45 9.48 -1.50 -8.62
CA SER A 45 10.68 -2.09 -9.20
C SER A 45 11.94 -1.22 -9.05
N ILE A 46 11.77 0.11 -9.01
CA ILE A 46 12.89 1.04 -8.79
C ILE A 46 13.14 1.31 -7.31
N SER A 47 12.10 1.25 -6.46
CA SER A 47 12.26 1.48 -5.01
C SER A 47 13.07 0.40 -4.31
N GLY A 48 13.07 -0.83 -4.84
CA GLY A 48 13.88 -1.94 -4.32
C GLY A 48 15.27 -2.07 -4.96
N ALA A 49 15.60 -1.22 -5.94
CA ALA A 49 16.90 -1.24 -6.60
C ALA A 49 17.91 -0.44 -5.76
N SER A 50 19.04 -1.06 -5.42
CA SER A 50 20.18 -0.32 -4.85
C SER A 50 20.79 0.54 -5.94
N ASP A 51 20.76 1.87 -5.79
CA ASP A 51 21.55 2.76 -6.63
C ASP A 51 22.95 2.90 -6.03
N ILE A 52 23.98 2.60 -6.83
CA ILE A 52 25.37 2.75 -6.40
C ILE A 52 25.71 4.21 -6.06
N SER A 53 24.97 5.18 -6.60
CA SER A 53 25.14 6.59 -6.24
C SER A 53 24.71 6.92 -4.81
N ASP A 54 23.86 6.10 -4.20
CA ASP A 54 23.47 6.26 -2.79
C ASP A 54 24.63 5.94 -1.84
N PHE A 55 25.60 5.14 -2.30
CA PHE A 55 26.80 4.77 -1.55
C PHE A 55 28.04 5.57 -1.97
N LEU A 56 28.07 6.07 -3.21
CA LEU A 56 29.22 6.80 -3.78
C LEU A 56 28.79 8.18 -4.29
N PRO A 57 28.86 9.24 -3.45
CA PRO A 57 28.42 10.58 -3.80
C PRO A 57 29.05 11.16 -5.08
N VAL A 58 30.28 10.75 -5.42
CA VAL A 58 31.00 11.18 -6.63
C VAL A 58 30.24 10.78 -7.90
N LEU A 59 29.56 9.63 -7.91
CA LEU A 59 28.80 9.17 -9.09
C LEU A 59 27.55 10.02 -9.34
N LYS A 60 26.95 10.60 -8.30
CA LYS A 60 25.85 11.56 -8.40
C LYS A 60 26.29 12.83 -9.13
N GLN A 61 27.52 13.30 -8.88
CA GLN A 61 28.07 14.52 -9.50
C GLN A 61 28.41 14.36 -10.99
N ILE A 62 28.75 13.14 -11.43
CA ILE A 62 29.12 12.86 -12.83
C ILE A 62 27.86 12.67 -13.71
N GLY A 63 26.65 12.63 -13.12
CA GLY A 63 25.38 12.64 -13.85
C GLY A 63 25.13 11.40 -14.72
N VAL A 64 25.77 10.28 -14.39
CA VAL A 64 25.77 9.05 -15.22
C VAL A 64 24.45 8.27 -15.13
N ASN A 65 23.55 8.62 -14.22
CA ASN A 65 22.43 7.75 -13.88
C ASN A 65 21.15 8.04 -14.67
N GLY A 66 20.87 7.18 -15.66
CA GLY A 66 19.53 7.03 -16.24
C GLY A 66 18.46 6.65 -15.21
N PHE A 67 18.87 6.17 -14.04
CA PHE A 67 18.01 5.87 -12.89
C PHE A 67 17.29 7.13 -12.37
N GLU A 68 18.01 8.22 -12.10
CA GLU A 68 17.40 9.48 -11.62
C GLU A 68 16.38 10.02 -12.62
N LYS A 69 16.70 9.98 -13.92
CA LYS A 69 15.75 10.36 -14.99
C LYS A 69 14.50 9.50 -14.97
N LYS A 70 14.65 8.19 -14.74
CA LYS A 70 13.51 7.25 -14.64
C LYS A 70 12.64 7.58 -13.42
N VAL A 71 13.25 7.81 -12.25
CA VAL A 71 12.57 8.22 -11.01
C VAL A 71 11.78 9.51 -11.23
N LEU A 72 12.40 10.53 -11.82
CA LEU A 72 11.74 11.80 -12.12
C LEU A 72 10.57 11.63 -13.10
N SER A 73 10.74 10.79 -14.13
CA SER A 73 9.66 10.53 -15.10
C SER A 73 8.46 9.81 -14.45
N LEU A 74 8.71 8.90 -13.51
CA LEU A 74 7.68 8.19 -12.76
C LEU A 74 6.98 9.11 -11.76
N LYS A 75 7.74 9.95 -11.05
CA LYS A 75 7.21 10.99 -10.17
C LYS A 75 6.24 11.90 -10.94
N GLN A 76 6.63 12.40 -12.10
CA GLN A 76 5.75 13.27 -12.91
C GLN A 76 4.44 12.58 -13.33
N LYS A 77 4.51 11.33 -13.80
CA LYS A 77 3.31 10.55 -14.17
C LYS A 77 2.39 10.33 -12.96
N ARG A 78 2.99 9.99 -11.81
CA ARG A 78 2.29 9.77 -10.55
C ARG A 78 1.60 11.05 -10.06
N ASP A 79 2.35 12.14 -9.98
CA ASP A 79 1.84 13.40 -9.44
C ASP A 79 0.69 13.91 -10.32
N LYS A 80 0.82 13.81 -11.65
CA LYS A 80 -0.27 14.13 -12.58
C LYS A 80 -1.52 13.27 -12.33
N TYR A 81 -1.36 11.96 -12.26
CA TYR A 81 -2.49 11.04 -12.04
C TYR A 81 -3.22 11.31 -10.71
N LEU A 82 -2.46 11.52 -9.62
CA LEU A 82 -3.05 11.78 -8.30
C LEU A 82 -3.72 13.15 -8.22
N GLN A 83 -3.17 14.16 -8.89
CA GLN A 83 -3.82 15.47 -9.01
C GLN A 83 -5.17 15.36 -9.73
N GLU A 84 -5.21 14.68 -10.88
CA GLU A 84 -6.45 14.43 -11.63
C GLU A 84 -7.49 13.70 -10.75
N LEU A 85 -7.04 12.71 -9.98
CA LEU A 85 -7.89 11.95 -9.05
C LEU A 85 -8.47 12.81 -7.92
N ILE A 86 -7.66 13.69 -7.31
CA ILE A 86 -8.12 14.61 -6.27
C ILE A 86 -9.11 15.63 -6.84
N GLU A 87 -8.84 16.17 -8.03
CA GLU A 87 -9.73 17.12 -8.69
C GLU A 87 -11.09 16.50 -9.02
N GLU A 88 -11.10 15.27 -9.54
CA GLU A 88 -12.32 14.49 -9.76
C GLU A 88 -13.10 14.33 -8.45
N LYS A 89 -12.39 13.98 -7.36
CA LYS A 89 -12.99 13.81 -6.04
C LYS A 89 -13.60 15.10 -5.50
N ARG A 90 -12.94 16.25 -5.67
CA ARG A 90 -13.47 17.57 -5.29
C ARG A 90 -14.73 17.91 -6.08
N LYS A 91 -14.72 17.71 -7.40
CA LYS A 91 -15.89 17.92 -8.26
C LYS A 91 -17.07 17.06 -7.79
N PHE A 92 -16.83 15.79 -7.51
CA PHE A 92 -17.85 14.88 -6.98
C PHE A 92 -18.42 15.35 -5.63
N ARG A 93 -17.56 15.73 -4.66
CA ARG A 93 -17.97 16.28 -3.35
C ARG A 93 -18.82 17.55 -3.50
N SER A 94 -18.52 18.40 -4.48
CA SER A 94 -19.28 19.64 -4.74
C SER A 94 -20.66 19.38 -5.34
N ALA A 95 -20.80 18.32 -6.14
CA ALA A 95 -22.06 17.96 -6.81
C ALA A 95 -23.02 17.20 -5.87
N VAL A 96 -22.50 16.44 -4.90
CA VAL A 96 -23.28 15.62 -3.97
C VAL A 96 -23.02 16.11 -2.53
N LYS A 97 -24.04 16.68 -1.86
CA LYS A 97 -23.94 17.04 -0.44
C LYS A 97 -23.49 15.82 0.39
N MET A 98 -22.31 15.89 0.99
CA MET A 98 -21.65 14.79 1.71
C MET A 98 -22.45 14.22 2.89
N GLU A 99 -23.42 14.98 3.45
CA GLU A 99 -24.25 14.58 4.60
C GLU A 99 -25.07 13.29 4.39
N LYS A 100 -25.13 12.75 3.16
CA LYS A 100 -25.93 11.56 2.81
C LYS A 100 -25.12 10.30 2.51
N ARG A 101 -23.82 10.24 2.81
CA ARG A 101 -22.99 9.07 2.45
C ARG A 101 -22.54 8.30 3.70
N ASP A 102 -22.98 7.05 3.80
CA ASP A 102 -22.55 6.12 4.87
C ASP A 102 -21.08 5.66 4.72
N GLU A 103 -20.50 5.74 3.51
CA GLU A 103 -19.12 5.32 3.24
C GLU A 103 -18.22 6.49 2.82
N ARG A 104 -17.31 6.90 3.70
CA ARG A 104 -16.27 7.90 3.42
C ARG A 104 -14.97 7.21 3.00
N THR A 105 -14.38 7.66 1.89
CA THR A 105 -13.05 7.21 1.44
C THR A 105 -11.95 8.01 2.14
N LEU A 106 -10.69 7.56 2.08
CA LEU A 106 -9.58 8.34 2.64
C LEU A 106 -9.50 9.74 2.03
N LEU A 107 -9.66 9.86 0.70
CA LEU A 107 -9.64 11.17 0.05
C LEU A 107 -10.81 12.05 0.50
N ASP A 108 -11.99 11.48 0.79
CA ASP A 108 -13.10 12.26 1.36
C ASP A 108 -12.72 12.86 2.72
N VAL A 109 -12.02 12.09 3.56
CA VAL A 109 -11.56 12.54 4.88
C VAL A 109 -10.46 13.59 4.75
N LEU A 110 -9.42 13.31 3.97
CA LEU A 110 -8.29 14.24 3.78
C LEU A 110 -8.71 15.56 3.15
N LEU A 111 -9.63 15.53 2.18
CA LEU A 111 -10.15 16.77 1.59
C LEU A 111 -11.07 17.53 2.55
N SER A 112 -11.79 16.84 3.45
CA SER A 112 -12.55 17.52 4.51
C SER A 112 -11.63 18.19 5.53
N LEU A 113 -10.47 17.59 5.82
CA LEU A 113 -9.45 18.18 6.69
C LEU A 113 -8.74 19.36 6.01
N GLN A 114 -8.54 19.29 4.69
CA GLN A 114 -8.05 20.42 3.91
C GLN A 114 -8.98 21.63 3.97
N ASP A 115 -10.30 21.42 4.03
CA ASP A 115 -11.27 22.51 4.17
C ASP A 115 -11.10 23.26 5.51
N THR A 116 -10.59 22.60 6.56
CA THR A 116 -10.41 23.18 7.91
C THR A 116 -8.97 23.57 8.25
N GLU A 117 -7.98 22.85 7.72
CA GLU A 117 -6.55 22.96 8.03
C GLU A 117 -5.71 22.93 6.73
N PRO A 118 -5.93 23.88 5.80
CA PRO A 118 -5.33 23.86 4.47
C PRO A 118 -3.80 23.98 4.47
N GLU A 119 -3.21 24.56 5.51
CA GLU A 119 -1.76 24.69 5.66
C GLU A 119 -1.07 23.33 5.88
N TYR A 120 -1.76 22.36 6.50
CA TYR A 120 -1.23 21.02 6.77
C TYR A 120 -1.60 20.02 5.69
N TYR A 121 -2.83 20.09 5.17
CA TYR A 121 -3.35 19.16 4.16
C TYR A 121 -3.24 19.75 2.76
N THR A 122 -2.02 20.04 2.32
CA THR A 122 -1.74 20.50 0.96
C THR A 122 -2.01 19.39 -0.07
N ASP A 123 -2.23 19.75 -1.34
CA ASP A 123 -2.42 18.78 -2.42
C ASP A 123 -1.23 17.83 -2.54
N GLU A 124 -0.01 18.34 -2.32
CA GLU A 124 1.20 17.52 -2.31
C GLU A 124 1.17 16.49 -1.17
N MET A 125 0.78 16.89 0.04
CA MET A 125 0.66 15.98 1.18
C MET A 125 -0.41 14.92 0.95
N ILE A 126 -1.60 15.30 0.46
CA ILE A 126 -2.71 14.38 0.17
C ILE A 126 -2.31 13.39 -0.93
N CYS A 127 -1.73 13.87 -2.04
CA CYS A 127 -1.18 13.03 -3.10
C CYS A 127 -0.12 12.06 -2.55
N GLY A 128 0.82 12.57 -1.74
CA GLY A 128 1.88 11.78 -1.13
C GLY A 128 1.33 10.67 -0.25
N MET A 129 0.38 10.98 0.64
CA MET A 129 -0.27 9.99 1.51
C MET A 129 -1.02 8.93 0.72
N ALA A 130 -1.83 9.34 -0.27
CA ALA A 130 -2.56 8.40 -1.12
C ALA A 130 -1.59 7.47 -1.86
N TRP A 131 -0.50 8.03 -2.41
CA TRP A 131 0.53 7.24 -3.08
C TRP A 131 1.19 6.21 -2.17
N VAL A 132 1.66 6.64 -1.00
CA VAL A 132 2.37 5.76 -0.05
C VAL A 132 1.48 4.57 0.32
N LEU A 133 0.19 4.81 0.54
CA LEU A 133 -0.77 3.75 0.84
C LEU A 133 -1.02 2.83 -0.36
N TYR A 134 -1.20 3.38 -1.58
CA TYR A 134 -1.34 2.55 -2.78
C TYR A 134 -0.15 1.63 -3.00
N ALA A 135 1.07 2.16 -2.96
CA ALA A 135 2.27 1.36 -3.21
C ALA A 135 2.55 0.38 -2.06
N SER A 136 2.59 0.86 -0.82
CA SER A 136 3.00 0.07 0.34
C SER A 136 1.95 -0.97 0.72
N GLY A 137 0.66 -0.63 0.66
CA GLY A 137 -0.43 -1.55 0.98
C GLY A 137 -0.58 -2.66 -0.05
N THR A 138 -0.31 -2.39 -1.33
CA THR A 138 -0.48 -3.36 -2.42
C THR A 138 0.56 -4.48 -2.40
N GLU A 139 1.85 -4.17 -2.50
CA GLU A 139 2.88 -5.21 -2.66
C GLU A 139 3.05 -6.03 -1.38
N THR A 140 3.03 -5.39 -0.21
CA THR A 140 3.27 -6.08 1.07
C THR A 140 2.17 -7.08 1.39
N SER A 141 0.90 -6.70 1.23
CA SER A 141 -0.23 -7.60 1.48
C SER A 141 -0.31 -8.70 0.42
N ALA A 142 -0.04 -8.37 -0.86
CA ALA A 142 0.00 -9.38 -1.93
C ALA A 142 1.10 -10.43 -1.69
N CYS A 143 2.29 -9.99 -1.27
CA CYS A 143 3.39 -10.87 -0.90
C CYS A 143 3.03 -11.75 0.31
N THR A 144 2.42 -11.16 1.34
CA THR A 144 1.95 -11.90 2.53
C THR A 144 0.94 -12.98 2.17
N MET A 145 -0.06 -12.66 1.34
CA MET A 145 -1.06 -13.64 0.88
C MET A 145 -0.44 -14.75 0.04
N GLU A 146 0.51 -14.42 -0.83
CA GLU A 146 1.25 -15.41 -1.62
C GLU A 146 2.02 -16.39 -0.73
N TRP A 147 2.73 -15.91 0.29
CA TRP A 147 3.43 -16.76 1.25
C TRP A 147 2.48 -17.56 2.13
N ALA A 148 1.41 -16.95 2.63
CA ALA A 148 0.41 -17.63 3.45
C ALA A 148 -0.19 -18.82 2.70
N MET A 149 -0.62 -18.62 1.45
CA MET A 149 -1.16 -19.70 0.63
C MET A 149 -0.12 -20.76 0.30
N SER A 150 1.11 -20.34 -0.01
CA SER A 150 2.22 -21.28 -0.27
C SER A 150 2.50 -22.16 0.97
N LEU A 151 2.52 -21.56 2.17
CA LEU A 151 2.70 -22.29 3.42
C LEU A 151 1.56 -23.25 3.70
N LEU A 152 0.30 -22.82 3.52
CA LEU A 152 -0.87 -23.66 3.75
C LEU A 152 -0.91 -24.87 2.80
N LEU A 153 -0.62 -24.66 1.52
CA LEU A 153 -0.59 -25.73 0.51
C LEU A 153 0.53 -26.74 0.78
N ASN A 154 1.67 -26.29 1.31
CA ASN A 154 2.79 -27.15 1.70
C ASN A 154 2.64 -27.77 3.09
N ASN A 155 1.66 -27.33 3.90
CA ASN A 155 1.37 -27.86 5.24
C ASN A 155 -0.10 -28.28 5.39
N PRO A 156 -0.54 -29.39 4.75
CA PRO A 156 -1.96 -29.78 4.71
C PRO A 156 -2.60 -30.00 6.09
N ARG A 157 -1.80 -30.35 7.11
CA ARG A 157 -2.28 -30.48 8.50
C ARG A 157 -2.72 -29.12 9.07
N VAL A 158 -1.98 -28.06 8.77
CA VAL A 158 -2.29 -26.69 9.21
C VAL A 158 -3.54 -26.20 8.50
N LEU A 159 -3.63 -26.39 7.17
CA LEU A 159 -4.80 -26.04 6.37
C LEU A 159 -6.07 -26.75 6.86
N ARG A 160 -6.01 -28.07 7.08
CA ARG A 160 -7.15 -28.85 7.58
C ARG A 160 -7.58 -28.43 8.99
N LYS A 161 -6.67 -27.90 9.79
CA LYS A 161 -7.00 -27.36 11.12
C LYS A 161 -7.63 -25.96 11.04
N ALA A 162 -7.30 -25.17 10.01
CA ALA A 162 -7.86 -23.84 9.82
C ALA A 162 -9.31 -23.87 9.32
N GLN A 163 -9.65 -24.83 8.45
CA GLN A 163 -10.98 -24.93 7.85
C GLN A 163 -12.10 -25.01 8.90
N PRO A 164 -12.07 -25.92 9.91
CA PRO A 164 -13.11 -25.98 10.93
C PRO A 164 -13.27 -24.71 11.76
N GLU A 165 -12.20 -23.94 12.00
CA GLU A 165 -12.32 -22.68 12.74
C GLU A 165 -13.19 -21.69 11.96
N ILE A 166 -12.92 -21.55 10.67
CA ILE A 166 -13.66 -20.63 9.78
C ILE A 166 -15.08 -21.14 9.55
N ASP A 167 -15.24 -22.42 9.22
CA ASP A 167 -16.54 -23.03 8.88
C ASP A 167 -17.49 -22.96 10.08
N ASN A 168 -17.04 -23.38 11.28
CA ASN A 168 -17.86 -23.32 12.48
C ASN A 168 -18.26 -21.88 12.84
N TYR A 169 -17.35 -20.91 12.66
CA TYR A 169 -17.66 -19.52 12.93
C TYR A 169 -18.71 -18.98 11.95
N MET A 170 -18.57 -19.26 10.65
CA MET A 170 -19.53 -18.85 9.63
C MET A 170 -20.91 -19.48 9.85
N GLU A 171 -20.98 -20.77 10.19
CA GLU A 171 -22.22 -21.47 10.51
C GLU A 171 -22.93 -20.85 11.73
N GLN A 172 -22.17 -20.44 12.75
CA GLN A 172 -22.73 -19.79 13.94
C GLN A 172 -23.28 -18.39 13.65
N GLN A 173 -22.67 -17.65 12.72
CA GLN A 173 -23.11 -16.30 12.37
C GLN A 173 -24.21 -16.28 11.30
N ASP A 174 -24.43 -17.38 10.57
CA ASP A 174 -25.35 -17.47 9.41
C ASP A 174 -25.08 -16.40 8.34
N ARG A 175 -23.81 -16.07 8.12
CA ARG A 175 -23.34 -15.09 7.12
C ARG A 175 -21.87 -15.28 6.76
N PHE A 176 -21.45 -14.63 5.67
CA PHE A 176 -20.03 -14.50 5.35
C PHE A 176 -19.26 -13.69 6.39
N LEU A 177 -17.94 -13.93 6.45
CA LEU A 177 -17.03 -13.18 7.29
C LEU A 177 -17.01 -11.68 6.93
N HIS A 178 -17.01 -10.86 7.97
CA HIS A 178 -16.69 -9.45 7.91
C HIS A 178 -15.31 -9.20 8.54
N GLU A 179 -14.69 -8.07 8.22
CA GLU A 179 -13.36 -7.71 8.73
C GLU A 179 -13.31 -7.69 10.25
N SER A 180 -14.40 -7.30 10.92
CA SER A 180 -14.52 -7.30 12.39
C SER A 180 -14.48 -8.68 13.02
N ASP A 181 -14.77 -9.75 12.26
CA ASP A 181 -14.79 -11.12 12.76
C ASP A 181 -13.40 -11.73 12.94
N VAL A 182 -12.37 -11.13 12.34
CA VAL A 182 -10.99 -11.64 12.38
C VAL A 182 -10.53 -11.85 13.83
N ASN A 183 -10.97 -11.00 14.76
CA ASN A 183 -10.67 -11.11 16.19
C ASN A 183 -11.16 -12.42 16.82
N ASN A 184 -12.16 -13.07 16.23
CA ASN A 184 -12.74 -14.33 16.69
C ASN A 184 -12.14 -15.57 16.01
N LEU A 185 -11.13 -15.39 15.15
CA LEU A 185 -10.44 -16.45 14.41
C LEU A 185 -8.96 -16.53 14.82
N PRO A 186 -8.65 -16.98 16.06
CA PRO A 186 -7.29 -16.95 16.59
C PRO A 186 -6.30 -17.83 15.83
N TYR A 187 -6.75 -18.95 15.25
CA TYR A 187 -5.87 -19.82 14.46
C TYR A 187 -5.56 -19.22 13.08
N LEU A 188 -6.52 -18.54 12.44
CA LEU A 188 -6.26 -17.72 11.26
C LEU A 188 -5.25 -16.61 11.55
N GLN A 189 -5.40 -15.89 12.66
CA GLN A 189 -4.43 -14.88 13.10
C GLN A 189 -3.04 -15.48 13.35
N ALA A 190 -2.98 -16.68 13.94
CA ALA A 190 -1.71 -17.39 14.14
C ALA A 190 -1.04 -17.75 12.81
N ILE A 191 -1.81 -18.18 11.80
CA ILE A 191 -1.28 -18.46 10.46
C ILE A 191 -0.69 -17.20 9.82
N ILE A 192 -1.40 -16.07 9.89
CA ILE A 192 -0.92 -14.79 9.34
C ILE A 192 0.35 -14.35 10.08
N SER A 193 0.35 -14.42 11.42
CA SER A 193 1.50 -14.05 12.25
C SER A 193 2.72 -14.92 11.95
N GLU A 194 2.54 -16.24 11.82
CA GLU A 194 3.62 -17.17 11.50
C GLU A 194 4.14 -16.96 10.07
N THR A 195 3.26 -16.63 9.13
CA THR A 195 3.65 -16.25 7.76
C THR A 195 4.55 -15.02 7.79
N LEU A 196 4.17 -13.97 8.52
CA LEU A 196 4.95 -12.74 8.65
C LEU A 196 6.28 -12.97 9.41
N ARG A 197 6.29 -13.87 10.40
CA ARG A 197 7.51 -14.26 11.12
C ARG A 197 8.51 -14.97 10.20
N MET A 198 8.03 -15.82 9.30
CA MET A 198 8.88 -16.60 8.39
C MET A 198 9.28 -15.82 7.12
N TYR A 199 8.36 -15.02 6.57
CA TYR A 199 8.52 -14.32 5.30
C TYR A 199 8.01 -12.88 5.39
N PRO A 200 8.70 -12.00 6.14
CA PRO A 200 8.34 -10.58 6.21
C PRO A 200 8.55 -9.93 4.83
N PRO A 201 7.54 -9.24 4.24
CA PRO A 201 7.69 -8.58 2.94
C PRO A 201 8.79 -7.51 2.90
N GLY A 202 9.10 -6.88 4.04
CA GLY A 202 10.19 -5.93 4.22
C GLY A 202 11.12 -6.39 5.34
N PRO A 203 12.09 -7.29 5.08
CA PRO A 203 12.95 -7.86 6.11
C PRO A 203 13.91 -6.86 6.76
N LEU A 204 14.23 -5.77 6.06
CA LEU A 204 15.10 -4.70 6.54
C LEU A 204 14.43 -3.35 6.27
N LEU A 205 14.38 -2.50 7.29
CA LEU A 205 13.96 -1.11 7.18
C LEU A 205 15.16 -0.24 7.59
N PRO A 206 15.68 0.62 6.71
CA PRO A 206 16.76 1.51 7.06
C PRO A 206 16.28 2.55 8.06
N HIS A 207 17.08 2.78 9.10
CA HIS A 207 16.89 3.85 10.06
C HIS A 207 18.17 4.70 10.13
N GLU A 208 18.00 5.98 10.39
CA GLU A 208 19.08 6.93 10.62
C GLU A 208 18.92 7.57 12.00
N SER A 209 20.03 7.83 12.69
CA SER A 209 20.00 8.47 14.00
C SER A 209 19.78 9.97 13.83
N SER A 210 18.73 10.52 14.45
CA SER A 210 18.46 11.96 14.45
C SER A 210 19.39 12.74 15.38
N GLU A 211 19.91 12.07 16.41
CA GLU A 211 20.82 12.62 17.42
C GLU A 211 21.84 11.56 17.82
N GLU A 212 22.94 11.96 18.44
CA GLU A 212 23.90 11.01 19.01
C GLU A 212 23.23 10.17 20.11
N CYS A 213 23.38 8.84 20.06
CA CYS A 213 22.75 7.97 21.05
C CYS A 213 23.60 6.75 21.41
N ILE A 214 23.27 6.09 22.52
CA ILE A 214 23.91 4.84 22.94
C ILE A 214 22.88 3.71 22.86
N VAL A 215 23.18 2.71 22.03
CA VAL A 215 22.34 1.52 21.85
C VAL A 215 23.15 0.28 22.20
N GLY A 216 22.70 -0.48 23.21
CA GLY A 216 23.40 -1.69 23.66
C GLY A 216 24.83 -1.44 24.17
N GLY A 217 25.13 -0.22 24.62
CA GLY A 217 26.48 0.19 25.09
C GLY A 217 27.40 0.73 24.00
N TYR A 218 26.96 0.78 22.73
CA TYR A 218 27.72 1.35 21.62
C TYR A 218 27.19 2.74 21.28
N ALA A 219 28.11 3.68 21.02
CA ALA A 219 27.77 5.02 20.54
C ALA A 219 27.39 4.98 19.05
N TRP A 220 26.35 5.72 18.70
CA TRP A 220 25.86 5.97 17.36
C TRP A 220 25.92 7.47 17.12
N ASP A 221 26.75 7.88 16.17
CA ASP A 221 26.94 9.29 15.84
C ASP A 221 25.77 9.80 14.98
N ASN A 222 25.50 11.11 15.05
CA ASN A 222 24.57 11.75 14.15
C ASN A 222 25.17 11.77 12.73
N VAL A 223 24.46 11.19 11.75
CA VAL A 223 24.90 11.10 10.35
C VAL A 223 24.31 12.24 9.51
N ILE A 224 23.40 13.03 10.06
CA ILE A 224 22.80 14.18 9.40
C ILE A 224 23.80 15.35 9.42
N SER A 225 24.66 15.43 8.39
CA SER A 225 25.49 16.60 8.06
C SER A 225 24.96 17.35 6.84
#